data_AF-A0A0L0CTJ7-F1
#
_entry.id   AF-A0A0L0CTJ7-F1
#
_cell.length_a   1.000
_cell.length_b   1.000
_cell.length_c   1.000
_cell.angle_alpha   90.00
_cell.angle_beta   90.00
_cell.angle_gamma   90.00
#
_symmetry.space_group_name_H-M   'P 1'
#
loop_
_entity.id
_entity.type
_entity.pdbx_description
1 polymer ?
#
loop_
_entity_poly.entity_id
_entity_poly.type
_entity_poly.pdbx_seq_one_letter_code
_entity_poly.pdbx_strand_id
1 'polypeptide(L)'
;MGLVDKCIEAAQECKDSRCPDILLKAERLQQMLIMGPSETDDCQYFNDLLDLAPKSLDILKRKAECNLDKGFAIEALTDLMQVVQIDPADTKTTAEVAVASYLLLDQSKQALQILRRCASFNEDAADYCGPTNHEDQNHWIDL
;
A
#
# COMPACT_ATOMS: atom_id res chain seq x y z
N MET A 1 11.11 -19.30 3.10
CA MET A 1 11.75 -18.25 3.92
C MET A 1 11.08 -16.94 3.58
N GLY A 2 10.43 -16.32 4.56
CA GLY A 2 9.79 -15.02 4.41
C GLY A 2 10.81 -13.88 4.31
N LEU A 3 10.36 -12.69 3.92
CA LEU A 3 11.22 -11.50 3.87
C LEU A 3 11.79 -11.11 5.24
N VAL A 4 11.05 -11.38 6.33
CA VAL A 4 11.48 -11.13 7.71
C VAL A 4 12.61 -12.07 8.13
N ASP A 5 12.55 -13.36 7.78
CA ASP A 5 13.60 -14.33 8.10
C ASP A 5 14.95 -13.91 7.51
N LYS A 6 14.94 -13.50 6.23
CA LYS A 6 16.13 -12.99 5.54
C LYS A 6 16.67 -11.72 6.18
N CYS A 7 15.79 -10.85 6.68
CA CYS A 7 16.17 -9.63 7.39
C CYS A 7 16.87 -9.96 8.71
N ILE A 8 16.37 -10.93 9.47
CA ILE A 8 16.97 -11.40 10.72
C ILE A 8 18.37 -11.97 10.46
N GLU A 9 18.51 -12.88 9.50
CA GLU A 9 19.81 -13.47 9.12
C GLU A 9 20.83 -12.38 8.74
N ALA A 10 20.43 -11.45 7.86
CA ALA A 10 21.29 -10.35 7.44
C ALA A 10 21.66 -9.40 8.60
N ALA A 11 20.73 -9.13 9.52
CA ALA A 11 20.96 -8.27 10.67
C ALA A 11 21.90 -8.91 11.71
N GLN A 12 21.88 -10.24 11.86
CA GLN A 12 22.79 -10.98 12.74
C GLN A 12 24.25 -10.94 12.28
N GLU A 13 24.48 -10.98 10.97
CA GLU A 13 25.82 -10.92 10.38
C GLU A 13 26.35 -9.47 10.21
N CYS A 14 25.47 -8.48 10.40
CA CYS A 14 25.78 -7.09 10.20
C CYS A 14 26.67 -6.50 11.31
N LYS A 15 27.66 -5.69 10.92
CA LYS A 15 28.62 -5.03 11.84
C LYS A 15 28.31 -3.55 12.11
N ASP A 16 27.25 -3.00 11.51
CA ASP A 16 26.84 -1.61 11.71
C ASP A 16 26.21 -1.44 13.10
N SER A 17 26.49 -0.32 13.77
CA SER A 17 25.92 0.03 15.07
C SER A 17 24.39 0.01 15.14
N ARG A 18 23.71 0.15 14.00
CA ARG A 18 22.24 0.13 13.89
C ARG A 18 21.65 -1.28 13.82
N CYS A 19 22.47 -2.30 13.59
CA CYS A 19 21.99 -3.66 13.34
C CYS A 19 21.39 -4.36 14.56
N PRO A 20 21.83 -4.13 15.82
CA PRO A 20 21.10 -4.59 16.99
C PRO A 20 19.64 -4.09 17.03
N ASP A 21 19.40 -2.81 16.70
CA ASP A 21 18.05 -2.24 16.67
C ASP A 21 17.20 -2.82 15.53
N ILE A 22 17.81 -3.03 14.36
CA ILE A 22 17.15 -3.68 13.21
C ILE A 22 16.76 -5.11 13.56
N LEU A 23 17.66 -5.88 14.17
CA LEU A 23 17.42 -7.25 14.60
C LEU A 23 16.27 -7.31 15.61
N LEU A 24 16.29 -6.46 16.64
CA LEU A 24 15.23 -6.40 17.64
C LEU A 24 13.86 -6.10 17.01
N LYS A 25 13.80 -5.16 16.05
CA LYS A 25 12.56 -4.85 15.32
C LYS A 25 12.10 -6.01 14.46
N ALA A 26 13.02 -6.69 13.76
CA ALA A 26 12.71 -7.83 12.90
C ALA A 26 12.20 -9.04 13.70
N GLU A 27 12.83 -9.35 14.85
CA GLU A 27 12.38 -10.40 15.75
C GLU A 27 10.99 -10.10 16.33
N ARG A 28 10.76 -8.86 16.76
CA ARG A 28 9.43 -8.43 17.24
C ARG A 28 8.37 -8.52 16.13
N LEU A 29 8.71 -8.10 14.92
CA LEU A 29 7.82 -8.20 13.77
C LEU A 29 7.46 -9.66 13.48
N GLN A 30 8.46 -10.55 13.50
CA GLN A 30 8.23 -12.00 13.31
C GLN A 30 7.29 -12.57 14.37
N GLN A 31 7.51 -12.22 15.65
CA GLN A 31 6.63 -12.67 16.74
C GLN A 31 5.20 -12.19 16.55
N MET A 32 5.00 -10.92 16.20
CA MET A 32 3.66 -10.37 15.95
C MET A 32 2.98 -11.09 14.78
N LEU A 33 3.68 -11.29 13.66
CA LEU A 33 3.14 -12.01 12.51
C LEU A 33 2.76 -13.46 12.82
N ILE A 34 3.46 -14.12 13.76
CA ILE A 34 3.12 -15.48 14.24
C ILE A 34 1.87 -15.44 15.12
N MET A 35 1.78 -14.47 16.03
CA MET A 35 0.65 -14.34 16.95
C MET A 35 -0.64 -13.92 16.24
N GLY A 36 -0.53 -13.10 15.19
CA GLY A 36 -1.67 -12.56 14.45
C GLY A 36 -2.46 -11.51 15.25
N PRO A 37 -3.52 -10.95 14.64
CA PRO A 37 -4.41 -10.00 15.32
C PRO A 37 -5.27 -10.68 16.39
N SER A 38 -5.58 -9.96 17.47
CA SER A 38 -6.60 -10.37 18.45
C SER A 38 -8.01 -10.09 17.92
N GLU A 39 -9.01 -10.89 18.32
CA GLU A 39 -10.39 -10.82 17.84
C GLU A 39 -11.10 -9.45 18.02
N THR A 40 -10.60 -8.55 18.88
CA THR A 40 -11.35 -7.36 19.31
C THR A 40 -10.98 -6.04 18.62
N ASP A 41 -9.85 -5.93 17.91
CA ASP A 41 -9.53 -4.76 17.08
C ASP A 41 -8.41 -5.03 16.05
N ASP A 42 -8.79 -5.51 14.86
CA ASP A 42 -7.85 -5.96 13.82
C ASP A 42 -7.03 -4.81 13.18
N CYS A 43 -7.58 -3.59 13.06
CA CYS A 43 -6.88 -2.52 12.33
C CYS A 43 -5.74 -1.91 13.14
N GLN A 44 -5.84 -1.90 14.47
CA GLN A 44 -4.75 -1.43 15.34
C GLN A 44 -3.54 -2.36 15.28
N TYR A 45 -3.75 -3.66 15.11
CA TYR A 45 -2.66 -4.61 14.93
C TYR A 45 -1.77 -4.25 13.74
N PHE A 46 -2.35 -3.78 12.63
CA PHE A 46 -1.56 -3.31 11.49
C PHE A 46 -0.79 -2.01 11.76
N ASN A 47 -1.27 -1.12 12.64
CA ASN A 47 -0.49 0.05 13.07
C ASN A 47 0.79 -0.39 13.80
N ASP A 48 0.65 -1.32 14.74
CA ASP A 48 1.79 -1.84 15.51
C ASP A 48 2.81 -2.55 14.60
N LEU A 49 2.34 -3.24 13.55
CA LEU A 49 3.22 -3.83 12.53
C LEU A 49 3.94 -2.75 11.69
N LEU A 50 3.27 -1.65 11.35
CA LEU A 50 3.86 -0.54 10.60
C LEU A 50 4.88 0.26 11.41
N ASP A 51 4.77 0.31 12.74
CA ASP A 51 5.83 0.89 13.59
C ASP A 51 7.16 0.13 13.45
N LEU A 52 7.09 -1.16 13.12
CA LEU A 52 8.25 -2.02 12.89
C LEU A 52 8.69 -2.06 11.42
N ALA A 53 7.73 -2.01 10.50
CA ALA A 53 7.96 -2.08 9.05
C ALA A 53 7.14 -1.02 8.29
N PRO A 54 7.51 0.29 8.38
CA PRO A 54 6.66 1.40 7.95
C PRO A 54 6.45 1.51 6.43
N LYS A 55 7.23 0.78 5.64
CA LYS A 55 7.13 0.76 4.17
C LYS A 55 6.66 -0.60 3.63
N SER A 56 6.13 -1.46 4.48
CA SER A 56 5.63 -2.76 4.06
C SER A 56 4.33 -2.57 3.27
N LEU A 57 4.40 -2.78 1.95
CA LEU A 57 3.24 -2.68 1.05
C LEU A 57 2.13 -3.65 1.49
N ASP A 58 2.47 -4.87 1.88
CA ASP A 58 1.51 -5.89 2.30
C ASP A 58 0.76 -5.47 3.57
N ILE A 59 1.46 -4.89 4.55
CA ILE A 59 0.83 -4.44 5.80
C ILE A 59 -0.05 -3.21 5.53
N LEU A 60 0.40 -2.26 4.72
CA LEU A 60 -0.40 -1.09 4.32
C LEU A 60 -1.70 -1.50 3.61
N LYS A 61 -1.62 -2.45 2.67
CA LYS A 61 -2.81 -2.97 1.96
C LYS A 61 -3.79 -3.65 2.91
N ARG A 62 -3.31 -4.53 3.79
CA ARG A 62 -4.17 -5.21 4.78
C ARG A 62 -4.82 -4.23 5.77
N LYS A 63 -4.09 -3.19 6.17
CA LYS A 63 -4.65 -2.10 6.98
C LYS A 63 -5.76 -1.37 6.23
N ALA A 64 -5.54 -1.05 4.95
CA ALA A 64 -6.56 -0.43 4.11
C ALA A 64 -7.81 -1.32 3.98
N GLU A 65 -7.64 -2.61 3.74
CA GLU A 65 -8.74 -3.59 3.72
C GLU A 65 -9.52 -3.60 5.04
N CYS A 66 -8.82 -3.68 6.17
CA CYS A 66 -9.45 -3.61 7.50
C CYS A 66 -10.24 -2.30 7.71
N ASN A 67 -9.68 -1.18 7.29
CA ASN A 67 -10.35 0.12 7.36
C ASN A 67 -11.60 0.16 6.47
N LEU A 68 -11.56 -0.42 5.26
CA LEU A 68 -12.72 -0.54 4.39
C LEU A 68 -13.83 -1.41 5.01
N ASP A 69 -13.47 -2.55 5.60
CA ASP A 69 -14.42 -3.44 6.28
C ASP A 69 -15.13 -2.76 7.46
N LYS A 70 -14.47 -1.80 8.11
CA LYS A 70 -15.04 -0.97 9.17
C LYS A 70 -15.77 0.29 8.67
N GLY A 71 -15.77 0.55 7.36
CA GLY A 71 -16.38 1.73 6.75
C GLY A 71 -15.52 3.01 6.83
N PHE A 72 -14.26 2.89 7.24
CA PHE A 72 -13.28 3.98 7.32
C PHE A 72 -12.59 4.20 5.96
N ALA A 73 -13.39 4.62 4.97
CA ALA A 73 -12.93 4.73 3.58
C ALA A 73 -11.83 5.77 3.36
N ILE A 74 -11.81 6.86 4.15
CA ILE A 74 -10.81 7.93 4.04
C ILE A 74 -9.46 7.46 4.58
N GLU A 75 -9.48 6.73 5.69
CA GLU A 75 -8.30 6.13 6.31
C GLU A 75 -7.73 5.05 5.39
N ALA A 76 -8.57 4.19 4.82
CA ALA A 76 -8.16 3.21 3.83
C ALA A 76 -7.51 3.85 2.60
N LEU A 77 -8.11 4.91 2.05
CA LEU A 77 -7.54 5.66 0.94
C LEU A 77 -6.18 6.26 1.30
N THR A 78 -6.02 6.76 2.53
CA THR A 78 -4.75 7.30 3.02
C THR A 78 -3.67 6.22 3.06
N ASP A 79 -3.99 5.02 3.53
CA ASP A 79 -3.07 3.88 3.55
C ASP A 79 -2.69 3.43 2.11
N LEU A 80 -3.66 3.36 1.19
CA LEU A 80 -3.39 3.02 -0.23
C LEU A 80 -2.58 4.11 -0.95
N MET A 81 -2.76 5.39 -0.61
CA MET A 81 -1.91 6.46 -1.14
C MET A 81 -0.44 6.28 -0.74
N GLN A 82 -0.17 5.73 0.45
CA GLN A 82 1.21 5.39 0.83
C GLN A 82 1.76 4.23 0.00
N VAL A 83 0.94 3.22 -0.31
CA VAL A 83 1.31 2.14 -1.23
C VAL A 83 1.73 2.71 -2.58
N VAL A 84 0.92 3.58 -3.20
CA VAL A 84 1.23 4.22 -4.49
C VAL A 84 2.48 5.11 -4.43
N GLN A 85 2.78 5.72 -3.27
CA GLN A 85 4.02 6.49 -3.09
C GLN A 85 5.27 5.60 -3.02
N ILE A 86 5.17 4.43 -2.38
CA ILE A 86 6.29 3.50 -2.21
C ILE A 86 6.50 2.67 -3.49
N ASP A 87 5.42 2.19 -4.09
CA ASP A 87 5.40 1.43 -5.33
C ASP A 87 4.43 2.03 -6.34
N PRO A 88 4.88 3.04 -7.12
CA PRO A 88 4.08 3.62 -8.18
C PRO A 88 3.76 2.65 -9.33
N ALA A 89 4.46 1.51 -9.44
CA ALA A 89 4.24 0.53 -10.51
C ALA A 89 3.13 -0.47 -10.16
N ASP A 90 2.57 -0.41 -8.95
CA ASP A 90 1.33 -1.09 -8.59
C ASP A 90 0.14 -0.40 -9.28
N THR A 91 -0.05 -0.73 -10.55
CA THR A 91 -1.08 -0.11 -11.41
C THR A 91 -2.48 -0.37 -10.91
N LYS A 92 -2.73 -1.55 -10.30
CA LYS A 92 -4.01 -1.89 -9.68
C LYS A 92 -4.33 -0.96 -8.52
N THR A 93 -3.46 -0.87 -7.51
CA THR A 93 -3.71 0.01 -6.36
C THR A 93 -3.70 1.49 -6.77
N THR A 94 -2.90 1.87 -7.76
CA THR A 94 -2.90 3.24 -8.31
C THR A 94 -4.24 3.60 -8.95
N ALA A 95 -4.86 2.69 -9.71
CA ALA A 95 -6.20 2.87 -10.25
C ALA A 95 -7.24 3.01 -9.14
N GLU A 96 -7.20 2.13 -8.13
CA GLU A 96 -8.11 2.15 -6.98
C GLU A 96 -8.05 3.49 -6.24
N VAL A 97 -6.85 4.02 -5.98
CA VAL A 97 -6.66 5.34 -5.35
C VAL A 97 -7.24 6.46 -6.21
N ALA A 98 -7.04 6.41 -7.53
CA ALA A 98 -7.58 7.45 -8.41
C ALA A 98 -9.11 7.46 -8.42
N VAL A 99 -9.74 6.30 -8.55
CA VAL A 99 -11.20 6.15 -8.53
C VAL A 99 -11.75 6.59 -7.18
N ALA A 100 -11.16 6.15 -6.07
CA ALA A 100 -11.57 6.55 -4.74
C ALA A 100 -11.40 8.07 -4.51
N SER A 101 -10.33 8.68 -5.03
CA SER A 101 -10.13 10.14 -4.95
C SER A 101 -11.19 10.93 -5.73
N TYR A 102 -11.67 10.39 -6.85
CA TYR A 102 -12.78 10.98 -7.59
C TYR A 102 -14.09 10.86 -6.81
N LEU A 103 -14.44 9.64 -6.40
CA LEU A 103 -15.76 9.34 -5.81
C LEU A 103 -15.92 9.85 -4.37
N LEU A 104 -14.87 9.79 -3.55
CA LEU A 104 -14.96 10.09 -2.11
C LEU A 104 -14.50 11.50 -1.75
N LEU A 105 -13.58 12.08 -2.52
CA LEU A 105 -12.96 13.37 -2.21
C LEU A 105 -13.33 14.50 -3.18
N ASP A 106 -14.09 14.20 -4.25
CA ASP A 106 -14.39 15.15 -5.33
C ASP A 106 -13.12 15.77 -5.97
N GLN A 107 -12.02 15.00 -5.98
CA GLN A 107 -10.71 15.45 -6.45
C GLN A 107 -10.45 15.02 -7.90
N SER A 108 -11.35 15.35 -8.83
CA SER A 108 -11.31 14.85 -10.22
C SER A 108 -10.01 15.20 -10.95
N LYS A 109 -9.45 16.39 -10.73
CA LYS A 109 -8.17 16.79 -11.33
C LYS A 109 -7.01 15.92 -10.86
N GLN A 110 -6.97 15.57 -9.58
CA GLN A 110 -5.92 14.74 -9.01
C GLN A 110 -6.07 13.28 -9.44
N ALA A 111 -7.30 12.76 -9.43
CA ALA A 111 -7.63 11.43 -9.94
C ALA A 111 -7.15 11.24 -11.39
N LEU A 112 -7.45 12.21 -12.28
CA LEU A 112 -6.98 12.18 -13.67
C LEU A 112 -5.45 12.22 -13.80
N GLN A 113 -4.76 12.99 -12.96
CA GLN A 113 -3.30 13.00 -12.95
C GLN A 113 -2.72 11.65 -12.51
N ILE A 114 -3.32 11.01 -11.51
CA ILE A 114 -2.92 9.70 -11.02
C ILE A 114 -3.13 8.64 -12.11
N LEU A 115 -4.29 8.62 -12.78
CA LEU A 115 -4.57 7.67 -13.88
C LEU A 115 -3.61 7.84 -15.05
N ARG A 116 -3.32 9.08 -15.47
CA ARG A 116 -2.34 9.35 -16.53
C ARG A 116 -0.95 8.83 -16.19
N ARG A 117 -0.54 9.02 -14.93
CA ARG A 117 0.75 8.49 -14.45
C ARG A 117 0.71 6.97 -14.43
N CYS A 118 -0.36 6.38 -13.94
CA CYS A 118 -0.53 4.93 -13.89
C CYS A 118 -0.34 4.28 -15.27
N ALA A 119 -1.00 4.83 -16.29
CA ALA A 119 -0.96 4.32 -17.65
C ALA A 119 0.45 4.35 -18.30
N SER A 120 1.42 5.03 -17.68
CA SER A 120 2.80 5.12 -18.19
C SER A 120 3.78 4.07 -17.64
N PHE A 121 3.38 3.23 -16.67
CA PHE A 121 4.32 2.36 -15.95
C PHE A 121 4.64 1.03 -16.64
N ASN A 122 3.66 0.33 -17.20
CA ASN A 122 3.86 -0.96 -17.88
C ASN A 122 2.80 -1.21 -18.96
N GLU A 123 3.01 -2.25 -19.77
CA GLU A 123 2.08 -2.65 -20.85
C GLU A 123 0.70 -3.08 -20.32
N ASP A 124 0.65 -3.61 -19.10
CA ASP A 124 -0.57 -4.05 -18.43
C ASP A 124 -1.33 -2.90 -17.75
N ALA A 125 -0.77 -1.68 -17.71
CA ALA A 125 -1.39 -0.54 -17.04
C ALA A 125 -2.73 -0.16 -17.68
N ALA A 126 -2.91 -0.48 -18.96
CA ALA A 126 -4.15 -0.26 -19.69
C ALA A 126 -5.34 -1.02 -19.08
N ASP A 127 -5.11 -2.21 -18.49
CA ASP A 127 -6.16 -3.04 -17.88
C ASP A 127 -6.78 -2.40 -16.63
N TYR A 128 -6.02 -1.56 -15.93
CA TYR A 128 -6.43 -0.95 -14.66
C TYR A 128 -6.69 0.55 -14.78
N CYS A 129 -5.92 1.27 -15.60
CA CYS A 129 -5.84 2.73 -15.56
C CYS A 129 -6.46 3.43 -16.76
N GLY A 130 -7.09 2.68 -17.66
CA GLY A 130 -7.71 3.19 -18.86
C GLY A 130 -6.71 3.49 -19.98
N PRO A 131 -7.20 3.80 -21.19
CA PRO A 131 -6.37 3.90 -22.38
C PRO A 131 -5.38 5.08 -22.31
N THR A 132 -4.15 4.84 -22.76
CA THR A 132 -3.03 5.80 -22.82
C THR A 132 -3.20 6.88 -23.89
N ASN A 133 -4.18 6.72 -24.78
CA ASN A 133 -4.33 7.52 -26.00
C ASN A 133 -5.36 8.64 -25.83
N HIS A 134 -5.06 9.81 -26.36
CA HIS A 134 -5.90 11.01 -26.22
C HIS A 134 -7.27 10.88 -26.91
N GLU A 135 -7.42 9.98 -27.88
CA GLU A 135 -8.67 9.73 -28.62
C GLU A 135 -9.69 8.90 -27.82
N ASP A 136 -9.22 8.00 -26.96
CA ASP A 136 -10.08 7.10 -26.17
C ASP A 136 -10.51 7.71 -24.81
N GLN A 137 -9.92 8.84 -24.41
CA GLN A 137 -10.22 9.54 -23.16
C GLN A 137 -11.62 10.19 -23.14
N ASN A 138 -12.22 10.45 -24.30
CA ASN A 138 -13.54 11.08 -24.41
C ASN A 138 -14.71 10.15 -24.04
N HIS A 139 -14.48 8.84 -23.89
CA HIS A 139 -15.54 7.88 -23.52
C HIS A 139 -15.70 7.67 -22.01
N TRP A 140 -14.77 8.14 -21.18
CA TRP A 140 -14.78 7.92 -19.72
C TRP A 140 -15.23 9.13 -18.90
N ILE A 141 -15.49 10.28 -19.55
CA ILE A 141 -15.91 11.53 -18.88
C ILE A 141 -17.44 11.56 -18.63
N ASP A 142 -18.18 10.54 -19.08
CA ASP A 142 -19.65 10.47 -18.96
C ASP A 142 -20.15 9.47 -17.88
N LEU A 143 -19.31 9.10 -16.90
CA LEU A 143 -19.71 8.36 -15.68
C LEU A 143 -19.87 9.29 -14.47
#